data_AF-A0A6B8QSM3-F1
#
_entry.id   AF-A0A6B8QSM3-F1
#
_cell.length_a   1.000
_cell.length_b   1.000
_cell.length_c   1.000
_cell.angle_alpha   90.00
_cell.angle_beta   90.00
_cell.angle_gamma   90.00
#
_symmetry.space_group_name_H-M   'P 1'
#
loop_
_entity.id
_entity.type
_entity.pdbx_description
1 polymer ?
#
loop_
_entity_poly.entity_id
_entity_poly.type
_entity_poly.pdbx_seq_one_letter_code
_entity_poly.pdbx_strand_id
1 'polypeptide(L)'
;MGGNCTLLSPTGQPRSTWQVRVQVGSVDKRLIVRGPREFRWQLLGGWRVTDPTPVSEVPLNYRYAFGGHYSLPDGDTLTNTLYYRDNPAGRGWLPSRADYKRVSSEVARYLKPDLNAVTRLPAPQLEDPDALVTSPFDRPAPAGFGSIAPWWEPRVSYQGTFDEHWKTQRLPYWPDLRMPPARSKFGSMPKKISTAVKPIPCMTTIPTAWAKIE
;
A
#
# COMPACT_ATOMS: atom_id res chain seq x y z
N MET A 1 9.20 13.26 -13.23
CA MET A 1 7.83 13.56 -13.68
C MET A 1 7.10 12.23 -13.87
N GLY A 2 6.41 11.74 -12.85
CA GLY A 2 5.50 10.60 -13.02
C GLY A 2 4.16 11.14 -13.50
N GLY A 3 3.61 10.59 -14.59
CA GLY A 3 2.28 10.95 -15.05
C GLY A 3 1.28 10.75 -13.91
N ASN A 4 0.46 11.76 -13.63
CA ASN A 4 -0.62 11.64 -12.64
C ASN A 4 -1.68 10.70 -13.21
N CYS A 5 -1.59 9.42 -12.85
CA CYS A 5 -2.65 8.46 -13.13
C CYS A 5 -3.85 8.73 -12.21
N THR A 6 -5.05 8.63 -12.75
CA THR A 6 -6.30 8.87 -12.03
C THR A 6 -7.25 7.70 -12.24
N LEU A 7 -7.98 7.33 -11.19
CA LEU A 7 -9.05 6.34 -11.23
C LEU A 7 -10.35 7.08 -11.52
N LEU A 8 -10.95 6.86 -12.69
CA LEU A 8 -12.26 7.41 -13.04
C LEU A 8 -13.38 6.51 -12.53
N SER A 9 -14.52 7.10 -12.21
CA SER A 9 -15.75 6.36 -11.98
C SER A 9 -16.20 5.66 -13.28
N PRO A 10 -16.92 4.52 -13.22
CA PRO A 10 -17.22 3.70 -14.41
C PRO A 10 -17.97 4.44 -15.54
N THR A 11 -18.74 5.47 -15.21
CA THR A 11 -19.54 6.25 -16.17
C THR A 11 -19.06 7.70 -16.29
N GLY A 12 -17.93 8.06 -15.66
CA GLY A 12 -17.46 9.45 -15.53
C GLY A 12 -18.34 10.35 -14.65
N GLN A 13 -19.48 9.85 -14.16
CA GLN A 13 -20.39 10.60 -13.29
C GLN A 13 -19.98 10.46 -11.81
N PRO A 14 -20.24 11.46 -10.95
CA PRO A 14 -19.90 11.38 -9.55
C PRO A 14 -20.49 10.14 -8.85
N ARG A 15 -19.63 9.38 -8.16
CA ARG A 15 -20.03 8.25 -7.31
C ARG A 15 -19.29 8.32 -5.99
N SER A 16 -19.94 7.90 -4.91
CA SER A 16 -19.32 7.86 -3.57
C SER A 16 -18.33 6.69 -3.44
N THR A 17 -18.57 5.58 -4.15
CA THR A 17 -17.72 4.38 -4.12
C THR A 17 -17.81 3.60 -5.42
N TRP A 18 -16.70 3.03 -5.86
CA TRP A 18 -16.63 2.06 -6.96
C TRP A 18 -15.45 1.10 -6.78
N GLN A 19 -15.38 0.04 -7.61
CA GLN A 19 -14.30 -0.94 -7.59
C GLN A 19 -13.48 -0.86 -8.87
N VAL A 20 -12.19 -1.15 -8.75
CA VAL A 20 -11.25 -1.28 -9.87
C VAL A 20 -10.40 -2.53 -9.69
N ARG A 21 -9.97 -3.13 -10.79
CA ARG A 21 -9.20 -4.38 -10.81
C ARG A 21 -8.14 -4.34 -11.89
N VAL A 22 -6.95 -4.88 -11.58
CA VAL A 22 -5.90 -5.16 -12.55
C VAL A 22 -5.53 -6.63 -12.42
N GLN A 23 -5.55 -7.35 -13.54
CA GLN A 23 -5.16 -8.75 -13.60
C GLN A 23 -4.05 -8.93 -14.63
N VAL A 24 -2.95 -9.57 -14.22
CA VAL A 24 -1.81 -9.91 -15.09
C VAL A 24 -1.38 -11.33 -14.77
N GLY A 25 -1.61 -12.27 -15.69
CA GLY A 25 -1.39 -13.69 -15.45
C GLY A 25 -2.16 -14.18 -14.22
N SER A 26 -1.45 -14.77 -13.26
CA SER A 26 -2.02 -15.23 -11.98
C SER A 26 -2.17 -14.14 -10.92
N VAL A 27 -1.68 -12.93 -11.17
CA VAL A 27 -1.80 -11.81 -10.23
C VAL A 27 -3.12 -11.10 -10.48
N ASP A 28 -3.94 -11.03 -9.43
CA ASP A 28 -5.21 -10.31 -9.42
C ASP A 28 -5.21 -9.33 -8.25
N LYS A 29 -5.29 -8.04 -8.55
CA LYS A 29 -5.34 -6.98 -7.54
C LYS A 29 -6.58 -6.13 -7.72
N ARG A 30 -7.30 -5.93 -6.62
CA ARG A 30 -8.55 -5.18 -6.56
C ARG A 30 -8.39 -3.99 -5.62
N LEU A 31 -9.10 -2.90 -5.88
CA LEU A 31 -9.23 -1.77 -4.97
C LEU A 31 -10.69 -1.33 -4.90
N ILE A 32 -11.10 -0.91 -3.71
CA ILE A 32 -12.25 -0.04 -3.53
C ILE A 32 -11.75 1.39 -3.59
N VAL A 33 -12.38 2.19 -4.44
CA VAL A 33 -12.17 3.62 -4.56
C VAL A 33 -13.34 4.33 -3.90
N ARG A 34 -13.05 5.23 -2.99
CA ARG A 34 -14.02 6.05 -2.27
C ARG A 34 -13.70 7.52 -2.49
N GLY A 35 -14.72 8.36 -2.56
CA GLY A 35 -14.51 9.79 -2.46
C GLY A 35 -14.06 10.23 -1.06
N PRO A 36 -13.80 11.53 -0.86
CA PRO A 36 -13.40 12.08 0.43
C PRO A 36 -14.29 11.64 1.59
N ARG A 37 -13.66 11.19 2.69
CA ARG A 37 -14.30 10.78 3.94
C ARG A 37 -13.37 11.03 5.12
N GLU A 38 -13.93 11.07 6.32
CA GLU A 38 -13.21 11.36 7.56
C GLU A 38 -13.51 10.31 8.64
N PHE A 39 -12.53 10.00 9.48
CA PHE A 39 -12.78 9.47 10.81
C PHE A 39 -13.22 10.61 11.72
N ARG A 40 -14.29 10.40 12.47
CA ARG A 40 -14.82 11.33 13.47
C ARG A 40 -14.98 10.64 14.81
N TRP A 41 -14.38 11.20 15.84
CA TRP A 41 -14.60 10.77 17.22
C TRP A 41 -16.03 11.12 17.65
N GLN A 42 -16.76 10.14 18.16
CA GLN A 42 -18.15 10.30 18.60
C GLN A 42 -18.21 10.62 20.11
N LEU A 43 -19.21 11.38 20.53
CA LEU A 43 -19.43 11.76 21.93
C LEU A 43 -19.63 10.54 22.85
N LEU A 44 -20.20 9.45 22.33
CA LEU A 44 -20.41 8.19 23.05
C LEU A 44 -19.16 7.27 23.06
N GLY A 45 -18.01 7.78 22.60
CA GLY A 45 -16.75 7.06 22.53
C GLY A 45 -16.57 6.28 21.23
N GLY A 46 -15.39 6.41 20.64
CA GLY A 46 -14.97 5.63 19.47
C GLY A 46 -14.97 6.42 18.16
N TRP A 47 -14.19 5.89 17.22
CA TRP A 47 -14.08 6.43 15.87
C TRP A 47 -15.15 5.86 14.96
N ARG A 48 -15.77 6.72 14.15
CA ARG A 48 -16.59 6.29 13.01
C ARG A 48 -16.08 6.96 11.74
N VAL A 49 -16.10 6.21 10.64
CA VAL A 49 -15.83 6.77 9.32
C VAL A 49 -17.11 7.32 8.71
N THR A 50 -17.06 8.50 8.10
CA THR A 50 -18.20 9.08 7.39
C THR A 50 -18.46 8.35 6.08
N ASP A 51 -19.67 8.53 5.56
CA ASP A 51 -19.95 8.18 4.17
C ASP A 51 -19.06 9.01 3.22
N PRO A 52 -18.56 8.41 2.13
CA PRO A 52 -17.74 9.11 1.16
C PRO A 52 -18.57 10.05 0.29
N THR A 53 -18.04 11.24 0.03
CA THR A 53 -18.68 12.20 -0.87
C THR A 53 -18.56 11.75 -2.33
N PRO A 54 -19.58 11.98 -3.18
CA PRO A 54 -19.49 11.62 -4.60
C PRO A 54 -18.40 12.40 -5.34
N VAL A 55 -17.57 11.68 -6.09
CA VAL A 55 -16.56 12.25 -7.01
C VAL A 55 -16.52 11.43 -8.29
N SER A 56 -16.13 12.05 -9.41
CA SER A 56 -15.94 11.36 -10.69
C SER A 56 -14.56 10.72 -10.79
N GLU A 57 -13.60 11.15 -9.97
CA GLU A 57 -12.21 10.74 -10.09
C GLU A 57 -11.44 10.80 -8.77
N VAL A 58 -10.45 9.91 -8.60
CA VAL A 58 -9.51 9.89 -7.46
C VAL A 58 -8.09 9.61 -7.98
N PRO A 59 -7.07 10.40 -7.58
CA PRO A 59 -5.71 10.15 -8.04
C PRO A 59 -5.19 8.78 -7.57
N LEU A 60 -4.56 8.03 -8.48
CA LEU A 60 -3.90 6.75 -8.18
C LEU A 60 -2.55 7.03 -7.51
N ASN A 61 -2.60 7.35 -6.21
CA ASN A 61 -1.42 7.70 -5.44
C ASN A 61 -1.55 7.18 -4.00
N TYR A 62 -0.46 6.65 -3.46
CA TYR A 62 -0.41 6.12 -2.09
C TYR A 62 -0.74 7.17 -1.00
N ARG A 63 -0.68 8.47 -1.31
CA ARG A 63 -1.21 9.55 -0.44
C ARG A 63 -2.72 9.46 -0.16
N TYR A 64 -3.45 8.69 -0.96
CA TYR A 64 -4.88 8.42 -0.79
C TYR A 64 -5.15 7.04 -0.17
N ALA A 65 -4.11 6.24 0.07
CA ALA A 65 -4.20 4.97 0.78
C ALA A 65 -3.92 5.14 2.29
N PHE A 66 -4.19 4.10 3.07
CA PHE A 66 -3.96 4.11 4.52
C PHE A 66 -2.48 4.33 4.86
N GLY A 67 -2.20 5.17 5.84
CA GLY A 67 -0.85 5.47 6.33
C GLY A 67 -0.72 6.89 6.88
N GLY A 68 0.50 7.42 6.87
CA GLY A 68 0.80 8.79 7.31
C GLY A 68 2.03 8.90 8.20
N HIS A 69 2.36 10.14 8.57
CA HIS A 69 3.46 10.46 9.47
C HIS A 69 3.20 11.76 10.25
N TYR A 70 3.98 11.95 11.32
CA TYR A 70 3.99 13.13 12.17
C TYR A 70 5.44 13.45 12.54
N SER A 71 5.90 14.67 12.25
CA SER A 71 7.28 15.12 12.49
C SER A 71 7.33 16.27 13.50
N LEU A 72 8.48 16.43 14.16
CA LEU A 72 8.80 17.67 14.88
C LEU A 72 9.01 18.83 13.90
N PRO A 73 8.78 20.10 14.32
CA PRO A 73 8.96 21.27 13.44
C PRO A 73 10.37 21.42 12.86
N ASP A 74 11.41 21.13 13.66
CA ASP A 74 12.81 21.34 13.29
C ASP A 74 13.56 20.03 12.95
N GLY A 75 12.82 18.98 12.61
CA GLY A 75 13.37 17.64 12.49
C GLY A 75 12.69 16.80 11.42
N ASP A 76 13.17 16.91 10.18
CA ASP A 76 12.70 16.05 9.07
C ASP A 76 13.58 14.79 8.89
N THR A 77 14.36 14.45 9.92
CA THR A 77 15.09 13.19 9.96
C THR A 77 14.16 12.05 10.39
N LEU A 78 14.44 10.82 9.92
CA LEU A 78 13.67 9.64 10.31
C LEU A 78 13.62 9.40 11.83
N THR A 79 14.58 9.92 12.58
CA THR A 79 14.62 9.84 14.06
C THR A 79 13.61 10.78 14.72
N ASN A 80 13.20 11.84 14.02
CA ASN A 80 12.31 12.90 14.51
C ASN A 80 10.88 12.76 13.94
N THR A 81 10.63 11.68 13.19
CA THR A 81 9.34 11.41 12.55
C THR A 81 8.74 10.11 13.06
N LEU A 82 7.50 10.18 13.54
CA LEU A 82 6.66 9.03 13.83
C LEU A 82 5.81 8.70 12.59
N TYR A 83 6.11 7.60 11.89
CA TYR A 83 5.45 7.25 10.64
C TYR A 83 4.90 5.82 10.58
N TYR A 84 3.93 5.61 9.70
CA TYR A 84 3.43 4.30 9.28
C TYR A 84 4.40 3.66 8.28
N ARG A 85 5.04 2.55 8.67
CA ARG A 85 6.18 1.96 7.94
C ARG A 85 5.90 1.63 6.47
N ASP A 86 4.70 1.12 6.20
CA ASP A 86 4.33 0.66 4.86
C ASP A 86 3.93 1.82 3.94
N ASN A 87 3.52 2.96 4.49
CA ASN A 87 3.10 4.12 3.70
C ASN A 87 3.18 5.43 4.51
N PRO A 88 4.37 6.04 4.64
CA PRO A 88 4.53 7.32 5.35
C PRO A 88 3.78 8.47 4.68
N ALA A 89 3.58 8.40 3.36
CA ALA A 89 2.91 9.44 2.59
C ALA A 89 1.37 9.36 2.65
N GLY A 90 0.83 8.26 3.20
CA GLY A 90 -0.60 7.98 3.26
C GLY A 90 -1.38 8.89 4.20
N ARG A 91 -2.64 8.50 4.45
CA ARG A 91 -3.53 9.19 5.40
C ARG A 91 -4.33 8.22 6.26
N GLY A 92 -4.89 8.74 7.35
CA GLY A 92 -5.85 8.01 8.15
C GLY A 92 -5.26 7.15 9.25
N TRP A 93 -3.96 7.25 9.53
CA TRP A 93 -3.32 6.50 10.61
C TRP A 93 -3.17 7.32 11.89
N LEU A 94 -3.56 6.74 13.04
CA LEU A 94 -3.11 7.19 14.37
C LEU A 94 -2.20 6.14 15.03
N PRO A 95 -1.13 6.59 15.72
CA PRO A 95 -0.19 5.69 16.37
C PRO A 95 -0.80 4.98 17.59
N SER A 96 -0.48 3.70 17.71
CA SER A 96 -0.74 2.91 18.91
C SER A 96 0.39 3.07 19.92
N ARG A 97 0.22 2.52 21.14
CA ARG A 97 1.28 2.47 22.15
C ARG A 97 2.57 1.79 21.64
N ALA A 98 2.46 0.79 20.77
CA ALA A 98 3.62 0.10 20.20
C ALA A 98 4.38 0.99 19.21
N ASP A 99 3.68 1.90 18.52
CA ASP A 99 4.27 2.78 17.51
C ASP A 99 5.21 3.81 18.15
N TYR A 100 4.84 4.35 19.31
CA TYR A 100 5.69 5.30 20.07
C TYR A 100 7.00 4.69 20.58
N LYS A 101 7.12 3.35 20.67
CA LYS A 101 8.38 2.70 21.07
C LYS A 101 9.47 2.79 19.98
N ARG A 102 9.11 3.24 18.78
CA ARG A 102 10.01 3.36 17.62
C ARG A 102 10.69 4.72 17.52
N VAL A 103 10.31 5.67 18.38
CA VAL A 103 10.83 7.05 18.40
C VAL A 103 11.38 7.37 19.78
N SER A 104 12.17 8.44 19.89
CA SER A 104 12.70 8.89 21.17
C SER A 104 11.57 9.34 22.11
N SER A 105 11.85 9.36 23.42
CA SER A 105 10.91 9.85 24.43
C SER A 105 10.57 11.33 24.23
N GLU A 106 11.48 12.10 23.65
CA GLU A 106 11.27 13.50 23.27
C GLU A 106 10.21 13.63 22.18
N VAL A 107 10.37 12.91 21.06
CA VAL A 107 9.40 12.90 19.95
C VAL A 107 8.02 12.45 20.46
N ALA A 108 7.98 11.38 21.28
CA ALA A 108 6.73 10.90 21.85
C ALA A 108 6.07 11.94 22.77
N ARG A 109 6.83 12.64 23.61
CA ARG A 109 6.31 13.67 24.52
C ARG A 109 5.73 14.85 23.76
N TYR A 110 6.37 15.26 22.66
CA TYR A 110 5.91 16.36 21.82
C TYR A 110 4.63 16.01 21.06
N LEU A 111 4.59 14.86 20.37
CA LEU A 111 3.48 14.53 19.47
C LEU A 111 2.22 14.03 20.19
N LYS A 112 2.36 13.38 21.35
CA LYS A 112 1.25 12.66 21.99
C LYS A 112 0.08 13.56 22.45
N PRO A 113 0.29 14.77 23.00
CA PRO A 113 -0.82 15.67 23.34
C PRO A 113 -1.69 15.99 22.13
N ASP A 114 -1.08 16.42 21.02
CA ASP A 114 -1.79 16.80 19.80
C ASP A 114 -2.52 15.61 19.18
N LEU A 115 -1.84 14.46 19.08
CA LEU A 115 -2.42 13.24 18.50
C LEU A 115 -3.57 12.67 19.34
N ASN A 116 -3.53 12.84 20.66
CA ASN A 116 -4.64 12.45 21.55
C ASN A 116 -5.83 13.42 21.46
N ALA A 117 -5.59 14.68 21.07
CA ALA A 117 -6.64 15.69 20.91
C ALA A 117 -7.33 15.62 19.53
N VAL A 118 -6.82 14.81 18.59
CA VAL A 118 -7.42 14.64 17.26
C VAL A 118 -8.82 14.04 17.40
N THR A 119 -9.81 14.79 16.93
CA THR A 119 -11.22 14.35 16.87
C THR A 119 -11.71 14.11 15.44
N ARG A 120 -10.93 14.57 14.44
CA ARG A 120 -11.21 14.41 13.01
C ARG A 120 -9.92 14.06 12.28
N LEU A 121 -9.97 13.08 11.39
CA LEU A 121 -8.82 12.67 10.58
C LEU A 121 -9.29 12.26 9.19
N PRO A 122 -8.64 12.69 8.09
CA PRO A 122 -8.97 12.19 6.76
C PRO A 122 -8.82 10.66 6.68
N ALA A 123 -9.84 9.98 6.21
CA ALA A 123 -9.81 8.53 5.99
C ALA A 123 -9.27 8.20 4.58
N PRO A 124 -8.72 6.99 4.36
CA PRO A 124 -8.24 6.59 3.05
C PRO A 124 -9.38 6.54 2.02
N GLN A 125 -9.02 6.82 0.78
CA GLN A 125 -9.87 6.74 -0.41
C GLN A 125 -9.57 5.48 -1.23
N LEU A 126 -8.37 4.90 -1.08
CA LEU A 126 -7.97 3.65 -1.72
C LEU A 126 -7.84 2.55 -0.67
N GLU A 127 -8.62 1.48 -0.83
CA GLU A 127 -8.70 0.37 0.11
C GLU A 127 -8.68 -0.98 -0.59
N ASP A 128 -8.23 -2.00 0.14
CA ASP A 128 -8.35 -3.39 -0.27
C ASP A 128 -9.76 -3.88 0.07
N PRO A 129 -10.53 -4.47 -0.87
CA PRO A 129 -11.85 -5.02 -0.57
C PRO A 129 -11.85 -6.08 0.55
N ASP A 130 -10.73 -6.77 0.76
CA ASP A 130 -10.60 -7.81 1.77
C ASP A 130 -10.09 -7.26 3.12
N ALA A 131 -9.74 -5.97 3.20
CA ALA A 131 -9.23 -5.30 4.41
C ALA A 131 -9.71 -3.83 4.51
N LEU A 132 -11.03 -3.66 4.71
CA LEU A 132 -11.66 -2.34 4.83
C LEU A 132 -11.19 -1.59 6.09
N VAL A 133 -11.09 -0.27 5.97
CA VAL A 133 -10.67 0.62 7.06
C VAL A 133 -11.88 1.31 7.67
N THR A 134 -12.05 1.10 8.97
CA THR A 134 -13.14 1.67 9.77
C THR A 134 -12.65 2.54 10.92
N SER A 135 -11.38 2.36 11.32
CA SER A 135 -10.75 3.06 12.43
C SER A 135 -9.36 3.57 12.05
N PRO A 136 -8.92 4.73 12.59
CA PRO A 136 -7.56 5.20 12.40
C PRO A 136 -6.50 4.31 13.09
N PHE A 137 -6.95 3.40 13.97
CA PHE A 137 -6.09 2.42 14.63
C PHE A 137 -6.01 1.08 13.89
N ASP A 138 -6.72 0.92 12.76
CA ASP A 138 -6.57 -0.26 11.91
C ASP A 138 -5.14 -0.36 11.35
N ARG A 139 -4.74 -1.54 10.87
CA ARG A 139 -3.39 -1.80 10.33
C ARG A 139 -3.44 -2.57 9.00
N PRO A 140 -4.22 -2.10 8.00
CA PRO A 140 -4.21 -2.71 6.67
C PRO A 140 -2.88 -2.45 5.96
N ALA A 141 -2.57 -3.28 4.96
CA ALA A 141 -1.55 -2.93 3.98
C ALA A 141 -2.05 -1.76 3.11
N PRO A 142 -1.17 -0.84 2.68
CA PRO A 142 -1.57 0.25 1.81
C PRO A 142 -2.01 -0.27 0.43
N ALA A 143 -3.25 0.07 0.06
CA ALA A 143 -3.86 -0.38 -1.18
C ALA A 143 -3.57 0.62 -2.33
N GLY A 144 -3.14 0.12 -3.49
CA GLY A 144 -2.83 0.95 -4.65
C GLY A 144 -2.22 0.15 -5.81
N PHE A 145 -2.21 0.68 -7.03
CA PHE A 145 -1.50 0.08 -8.18
C PHE A 145 -0.20 0.81 -8.55
N GLY A 146 0.09 1.92 -7.88
CA GLY A 146 1.27 2.74 -8.15
C GLY A 146 2.58 2.06 -7.74
N SER A 147 3.69 2.69 -8.11
CA SER A 147 5.01 2.29 -7.62
C SER A 147 5.17 2.63 -6.14
N ILE A 148 5.84 1.74 -5.41
CA ILE A 148 6.24 1.95 -4.01
C ILE A 148 7.60 2.66 -4.02
N ALA A 149 7.74 3.73 -3.22
CA ALA A 149 8.99 4.48 -3.17
C ALA A 149 10.15 3.60 -2.64
N PRO A 150 11.40 3.83 -3.09
CA PRO A 150 12.58 3.07 -2.66
C PRO A 150 12.73 2.91 -1.14
N TRP A 151 12.42 3.96 -0.38
CA TRP A 151 12.62 4.03 1.07
C TRP A 151 11.42 3.58 1.92
N TRP A 152 10.39 3.00 1.30
CA TRP A 152 9.20 2.48 2.00
C TRP A 152 9.27 0.97 2.16
N GLU A 153 8.62 0.42 3.19
CA GLU A 153 8.34 -1.02 3.20
C GLU A 153 7.38 -1.39 2.05
N PRO A 154 7.52 -2.58 1.43
CA PRO A 154 8.49 -3.62 1.77
C PRO A 154 9.88 -3.40 1.12
N ARG A 155 10.05 -2.41 0.24
CA ARG A 155 11.24 -2.25 -0.60
C ARG A 155 12.52 -1.98 0.22
N VAL A 156 12.41 -1.19 1.28
CA VAL A 156 13.51 -0.91 2.22
C VAL A 156 14.04 -2.19 2.87
N SER A 157 13.19 -3.19 3.14
CA SER A 157 13.63 -4.47 3.73
C SER A 157 14.47 -5.33 2.78
N TYR A 158 14.38 -5.11 1.46
CA TYR A 158 15.20 -5.80 0.46
C TYR A 158 16.50 -5.06 0.15
N GLN A 159 16.68 -3.85 0.68
CA GLN A 159 17.89 -3.08 0.44
C GLN A 159 19.09 -3.72 1.15
N GLY A 160 20.23 -3.74 0.47
CA GLY A 160 21.49 -4.19 1.08
C GLY A 160 21.98 -3.27 2.18
N THR A 161 23.00 -3.71 2.92
CA THR A 161 23.64 -2.89 3.95
C THR A 161 24.71 -2.00 3.33
N PHE A 162 24.64 -0.69 3.58
CA PHE A 162 25.60 0.31 3.11
C PHE A 162 26.63 0.61 4.21
N ASP A 163 27.35 -0.42 4.65
CA ASP A 163 28.36 -0.32 5.70
C ASP A 163 29.75 0.04 5.14
N GLU A 164 30.74 0.12 6.03
CA GLU A 164 32.13 0.41 5.65
C GLU A 164 32.71 -0.65 4.69
N HIS A 165 32.26 -1.90 4.77
CA HIS A 165 32.69 -2.94 3.85
C HIS A 165 32.20 -2.65 2.42
N TRP A 166 30.93 -2.26 2.25
CA TRP A 166 30.42 -1.79 0.96
C TRP A 166 31.23 -0.58 0.45
N LYS A 167 31.47 0.42 1.29
CA LYS A 167 32.21 1.64 0.91
C LYS A 167 33.63 1.35 0.41
N THR A 168 34.33 0.47 1.10
CA THR A 168 35.75 0.19 0.85
C THR A 168 35.98 -0.85 -0.24
N GLN A 169 35.06 -1.81 -0.40
CA GLN A 169 35.30 -2.98 -1.26
C GLN A 169 34.34 -3.11 -2.45
N ARG A 170 33.19 -2.44 -2.45
CA ARG A 170 32.16 -2.62 -3.48
C ARG A 170 31.76 -1.36 -4.22
N LEU A 171 31.92 -0.18 -3.64
CA LEU A 171 31.69 1.09 -4.34
C LEU A 171 32.49 1.09 -5.66
N PRO A 172 31.86 1.32 -6.85
CA PRO A 172 30.55 1.94 -7.09
C PRO A 172 29.34 0.98 -7.26
N TYR A 173 29.50 -0.32 -7.06
CA TYR A 173 28.43 -1.31 -7.22
C TYR A 173 27.44 -1.33 -6.03
N TRP A 174 26.24 -1.86 -6.24
CA TRP A 174 25.22 -2.01 -5.19
C TRP A 174 25.67 -2.96 -4.07
N PRO A 175 25.28 -2.73 -2.80
CA PRO A 175 25.44 -3.71 -1.73
C PRO A 175 24.63 -4.98 -2.00
N ASP A 176 24.99 -6.08 -1.34
CA ASP A 176 24.31 -7.35 -1.53
C ASP A 176 22.86 -7.25 -1.05
N LEU A 177 21.93 -7.72 -1.87
CA LEU A 177 20.51 -7.71 -1.54
C LEU A 177 20.29 -8.49 -0.25
N ARG A 178 19.68 -7.84 0.74
CA ARG A 178 19.24 -8.53 1.94
C ARG A 178 17.95 -9.26 1.61
N MET A 179 17.99 -10.59 1.59
CA MET A 179 16.75 -11.37 1.56
C MET A 179 16.09 -11.26 2.94
N PRO A 180 14.89 -10.69 3.08
CA PRO A 180 14.19 -10.72 4.36
C PRO A 180 13.87 -12.19 4.72
N PRO A 181 13.78 -12.52 6.02
CA PRO A 181 13.29 -13.82 6.43
C PRO A 181 11.92 -14.06 5.78
N ALA A 182 11.70 -15.25 5.23
CA ALA A 182 10.49 -15.59 4.49
C ALA A 182 9.24 -15.16 5.29
N ARG A 183 8.49 -14.16 4.79
CA ARG A 183 7.18 -13.84 5.36
C ARG A 183 6.28 -15.05 5.12
N SER A 184 5.99 -15.80 6.18
CA SER A 184 4.98 -16.85 6.21
C SER A 184 3.58 -16.25 6.02
N LYS A 185 3.25 -15.80 4.81
CA LYS A 185 1.88 -15.50 4.34
C LYS A 185 1.72 -15.70 2.83
N PHE A 186 2.40 -16.69 2.27
CA PHE A 186 1.92 -17.35 1.07
C PHE A 186 1.39 -18.71 1.51
N GLY A 187 0.11 -18.96 1.26
CA GLY A 187 -0.50 -20.27 1.50
C GLY A 187 0.41 -21.35 0.94
N SER A 188 0.55 -22.43 1.70
CA SER A 188 1.32 -23.60 1.35
C SER A 188 1.22 -23.92 -0.15
N MET A 189 2.36 -23.87 -0.85
CA MET A 189 2.49 -24.59 -2.11
C MET A 189 2.06 -26.05 -1.85
N PRO A 190 1.13 -26.63 -2.62
CA PRO A 190 0.95 -28.07 -2.58
C PRO A 190 2.28 -28.70 -3.04
N LYS A 191 2.95 -29.37 -2.10
CA LYS A 191 4.10 -30.23 -2.43
C LYS A 191 3.57 -31.39 -3.28
N LYS A 192 4.22 -31.59 -4.43
CA LYS A 192 4.08 -32.68 -5.42
C LYS A 192 3.05 -32.41 -6.53
N ILE A 193 3.53 -31.80 -7.62
CA ILE A 193 3.10 -32.22 -8.96
C ILE A 193 4.19 -33.16 -9.45
N SER A 194 3.85 -34.45 -9.51
CA SER A 194 4.68 -35.51 -10.05
C SER A 194 5.02 -35.22 -11.51
N THR A 195 6.31 -35.15 -11.81
CA THR A 195 6.85 -35.02 -13.16
C THR A 195 6.56 -36.32 -13.94
N ALA A 196 5.62 -36.27 -14.86
CA ALA A 196 5.51 -37.24 -15.95
C ALA A 196 5.02 -36.49 -17.20
N VAL A 197 5.94 -35.76 -17.84
CA VAL A 197 5.71 -35.18 -19.16
C VAL A 197 5.87 -36.31 -20.16
N LYS A 198 4.76 -36.81 -20.71
CA LYS A 198 4.79 -37.60 -21.95
C LYS A 198 4.94 -36.64 -23.13
N PRO A 199 5.85 -36.88 -24.09
CA PRO A 199 5.95 -36.06 -25.29
C PRO A 199 4.74 -36.30 -26.19
N ILE A 200 4.06 -35.22 -26.58
CA ILE A 200 3.02 -35.24 -27.61
C ILE A 200 3.73 -35.02 -28.96
N PRO A 201 3.55 -35.89 -29.96
CA PRO A 201 4.22 -35.74 -31.25
C PRO A 201 3.61 -34.59 -32.06
N CYS A 202 4.49 -33.83 -32.69
CA CYS A 202 4.18 -32.84 -33.71
C CYS A 202 3.53 -33.54 -34.91
N MET A 203 2.30 -33.13 -35.27
CA MET A 203 1.72 -33.44 -36.56
C MET A 203 1.19 -32.15 -37.20
N THR A 204 1.92 -31.77 -38.23
CA THR A 204 1.63 -30.83 -39.29
C THR A 204 0.33 -31.21 -40.00
N THR A 205 -0.69 -30.35 -40.00
CA THR A 205 -1.51 -30.08 -41.20
C THR A 205 -2.41 -28.86 -40.99
N ILE A 206 -2.31 -27.90 -41.90
CA ILE A 206 -3.27 -26.81 -42.11
C ILE A 206 -4.44 -27.39 -42.92
N PRO A 207 -5.70 -26.95 -42.69
CA PRO A 207 -6.39 -26.31 -43.81
C PRO A 207 -7.15 -25.04 -43.43
N THR A 208 -6.88 -24.02 -44.24
CA THR A 208 -7.79 -23.03 -44.82
C THR A 208 -9.29 -23.29 -44.62
N ALA A 209 -10.04 -22.32 -44.06
CA ALA A 209 -11.25 -21.74 -44.69
C ALA A 209 -11.97 -20.71 -43.80
N TRP A 210 -12.10 -19.50 -44.36
CA TRP A 210 -13.23 -18.55 -44.33
C TRP A 210 -14.47 -18.87 -43.49
N ALA A 211 -14.96 -17.88 -42.73
CA ALA A 211 -16.24 -17.22 -42.99
C ALA A 211 -16.45 -16.02 -42.05
N LYS A 212 -17.24 -15.08 -42.56
CA LYS A 212 -17.57 -13.72 -42.10
C LYS A 212 -19.00 -13.75 -41.52
N ILE A 213 -19.34 -12.75 -40.69
CA ILE A 213 -20.71 -12.20 -40.42
C ILE A 213 -21.56 -13.11 -39.51
N GLU A 214 -22.24 -12.67 -38.44
CA GLU A 214 -22.99 -11.42 -38.16
C GLU A 214 -22.52 -10.63 -36.92
#